data_AF-A0A2M7X3L5-F1
#
_entry.id   AF-A0A2M7X3L5-F1
#
_cell.length_a   1.000
_cell.length_b   1.000
_cell.length_c   1.000
_cell.angle_alpha   90.00
_cell.angle_beta   90.00
_cell.angle_gamma   90.00
#
_symmetry.space_group_name_H-M   'P 1'
#
loop_
_entity.id
_entity.type
_entity.pdbx_description
1 polymer ?
#
loop_
_entity_poly.entity_id
_entity_poly.type
_entity_poly.pdbx_seq_one_letter_code
_entity_poly.pdbx_strand_id
1 'polypeptide(L)'
;MWEITKQFEVWDETAVVRVGEIYLDAMKNGDFSKDTWKLNKEHPPFAKYIYGASRIISLNVPYFTNNLDQEYPIGRRYTLQKILSVLIGTISVLLVFLLSKKFFSFEIAVLSSLILSFTPYFIAHSRVPTQENMVSMFTLLSVYIFFIALDSNLLKNKKFIISAIILGMAIATKYNAFFYLILFGLLALITYGENFIKSKKLIFQNYIIFIPFISLLTFYILWPWLWPDPVGRFLDSASR
;
A
#
# COMPACT_ATOMS: atom_id res chain seq x y z
N MET A 1 -5.02 -11.43 -21.57
CA MET A 1 -5.44 -12.03 -20.27
C MET A 1 -4.85 -13.43 -20.17
N TRP A 2 -3.65 -13.55 -19.58
CA TRP A 2 -3.01 -14.85 -19.34
C TRP A 2 -3.63 -15.51 -18.10
N GLU A 3 -4.62 -16.38 -18.31
CA GLU A 3 -5.04 -17.46 -17.39
C GLU A 3 -5.01 -17.14 -15.87
N ILE A 4 -5.51 -15.96 -15.48
CA ILE A 4 -5.49 -15.45 -14.09
C ILE A 4 -6.20 -16.41 -13.11
N THR A 5 -7.10 -17.23 -13.64
CA THR A 5 -7.97 -18.15 -12.92
C THR A 5 -7.37 -19.55 -12.72
N LYS A 6 -6.33 -19.96 -13.47
CA LYS A 6 -5.81 -21.35 -13.46
C LYS A 6 -4.85 -21.71 -12.32
N GLN A 7 -4.51 -20.77 -11.42
CA GLN A 7 -3.57 -21.04 -10.33
C GLN A 7 -4.29 -21.57 -9.07
N PHE A 8 -3.73 -22.62 -8.46
CA PHE A 8 -4.14 -23.17 -7.16
C PHE A 8 -3.97 -22.12 -6.04
N GLU A 9 -4.84 -22.21 -5.01
CA GLU A 9 -4.91 -21.28 -3.89
C GLU A 9 -3.54 -21.11 -3.18
N VAL A 10 -3.15 -19.87 -2.93
CA VAL A 10 -2.02 -19.54 -2.05
C VAL A 10 -2.59 -19.17 -0.68
N TRP A 11 -2.02 -19.74 0.39
CA TRP A 11 -2.50 -19.58 1.77
C TRP A 11 -2.78 -18.12 2.17
N ASP A 12 -1.98 -17.18 1.66
CA ASP A 12 -2.08 -15.76 1.98
C ASP A 12 -3.31 -15.07 1.35
N GLU A 13 -3.85 -15.57 0.23
CA GLU A 13 -5.02 -14.97 -0.44
C GLU A 13 -6.23 -14.95 0.50
N THR A 14 -6.51 -16.11 1.10
CA THR A 14 -7.66 -16.26 2.00
C THR A 14 -7.48 -15.44 3.28
N ALA A 15 -6.26 -15.36 3.82
CA ALA A 15 -5.96 -14.52 4.97
C ALA A 15 -6.20 -13.03 4.66
N VAL A 16 -5.69 -12.52 3.54
CA VAL A 16 -5.84 -11.09 3.22
C VAL A 16 -7.29 -10.73 2.88
N VAL A 17 -7.96 -11.54 2.06
CA VAL A 17 -9.29 -11.22 1.54
C VAL A 17 -10.36 -11.38 2.62
N ARG A 18 -10.39 -12.52 3.34
CA ARG A 18 -11.46 -12.78 4.33
C ARG A 18 -11.31 -11.97 5.60
N VAL A 19 -10.08 -11.77 6.08
CA VAL A 19 -9.87 -10.88 7.24
C VAL A 19 -10.28 -9.46 6.88
N GLY A 20 -10.03 -9.03 5.65
CA GLY A 20 -10.53 -7.76 5.12
C GLY A 20 -12.05 -7.62 5.18
N GLU A 21 -12.78 -8.66 4.74
CA GLU A 21 -14.24 -8.72 4.81
C GLU A 21 -14.74 -8.63 6.26
N ILE A 22 -14.15 -9.40 7.19
CA ILE A 22 -14.48 -9.38 8.61
C ILE A 22 -14.24 -8.00 9.22
N TYR A 23 -13.09 -7.38 8.93
CA TYR A 23 -12.78 -6.05 9.46
C TYR A 23 -13.70 -4.95 8.92
N LEU A 24 -14.12 -5.04 7.66
CA LEU A 24 -15.08 -4.09 7.09
C LEU A 24 -16.46 -4.24 7.73
N ASP A 25 -16.92 -5.46 7.97
CA ASP A 25 -18.18 -5.69 8.67
C ASP A 25 -18.11 -5.22 10.13
N ALA A 26 -16.99 -5.46 10.80
CA ALA A 26 -16.72 -4.95 12.15
C ALA A 26 -16.79 -3.42 12.20
N MET A 27 -16.12 -2.72 11.27
CA MET A 27 -16.19 -1.26 11.17
C MET A 27 -17.62 -0.76 10.90
N LYS A 28 -18.37 -1.44 10.04
CA LYS A 28 -19.78 -1.10 9.73
C LYS A 28 -20.67 -1.22 10.97
N ASN A 29 -20.41 -2.21 11.81
CA ASN A 29 -21.17 -2.48 13.03
C ASN A 29 -20.62 -1.73 14.27
N GLY A 30 -19.55 -0.93 14.12
CA GLY A 30 -18.88 -0.24 15.22
C GLY A 30 -18.16 -1.17 16.20
N ASP A 31 -17.88 -2.41 15.79
CA ASP A 31 -17.17 -3.39 16.60
C ASP A 31 -15.65 -3.20 16.47
N PHE A 32 -15.05 -2.58 17.50
CA PHE A 32 -13.61 -2.43 17.66
C PHE A 32 -13.04 -3.30 18.78
N SER A 33 -13.76 -4.37 19.12
CA SER A 33 -13.37 -5.30 20.18
C SER A 33 -12.09 -6.05 19.85
N LYS A 34 -11.40 -6.50 20.91
CA LYS A 34 -10.18 -7.30 20.78
C LYS A 34 -10.45 -8.62 20.06
N ASP A 35 -11.63 -9.21 20.23
CA ASP A 35 -11.94 -10.52 19.68
C ASP A 35 -12.06 -10.53 18.16
N THR A 36 -12.56 -9.44 17.58
CA THR A 36 -12.66 -9.30 16.13
C THR A 36 -11.33 -8.88 15.52
N TRP A 37 -10.65 -7.91 16.13
CA TRP A 37 -9.42 -7.31 15.58
C TRP A 37 -8.12 -8.06 15.92
N LYS A 38 -8.18 -9.15 16.70
CA LYS A 38 -7.02 -10.02 16.94
C LYS A 38 -6.67 -10.93 15.75
N LEU A 39 -7.57 -11.08 14.79
CA LEU A 39 -7.40 -11.99 13.66
C LEU A 39 -6.38 -11.44 12.66
N ASN A 40 -5.24 -12.10 12.48
CA ASN A 40 -4.17 -11.61 11.60
C ASN A 40 -3.68 -10.18 11.99
N LYS A 41 -3.60 -9.92 13.30
CA LYS A 41 -3.17 -8.65 13.91
C LYS A 41 -1.67 -8.37 13.77
N GLU A 42 -0.88 -9.37 13.39
CA GLU A 42 0.55 -9.27 13.10
C GLU A 42 0.83 -8.37 11.88
N HIS A 43 -0.18 -8.15 11.03
CA HIS A 43 -0.04 -7.33 9.84
C HIS A 43 -1.03 -6.16 9.81
N PRO A 44 -0.55 -4.95 9.53
CA PRO A 44 -1.40 -3.79 9.26
C PRO A 44 -2.49 -4.10 8.20
N PRO A 45 -3.70 -3.52 8.32
CA PRO A 45 -4.87 -4.07 7.64
C PRO A 45 -5.23 -3.37 6.31
N PHE A 46 -4.50 -2.34 5.88
CA PHE A 46 -4.98 -1.46 4.81
C PHE A 46 -5.22 -2.18 3.47
N ALA A 47 -4.29 -3.05 3.04
CA ALA A 47 -4.53 -3.88 1.85
C ALA A 47 -5.71 -4.84 2.02
N LYS A 48 -5.94 -5.33 3.25
CA LYS A 48 -7.06 -6.23 3.57
C LYS A 48 -8.39 -5.51 3.34
N TYR A 49 -8.51 -4.23 3.72
CA TYR A 49 -9.73 -3.46 3.43
C TYR A 49 -10.02 -3.37 1.94
N ILE A 50 -9.01 -3.15 1.10
CA ILE A 50 -9.22 -3.02 -0.35
C ILE A 50 -9.70 -4.37 -0.93
N TYR A 51 -9.02 -5.46 -0.59
CA TYR A 51 -9.41 -6.78 -1.07
C TYR A 51 -10.73 -7.28 -0.46
N GLY A 52 -10.98 -6.99 0.81
CA GLY A 52 -12.26 -7.27 1.49
C GLY A 52 -13.42 -6.49 0.88
N ALA A 53 -13.23 -5.23 0.51
CA ALA A 53 -14.27 -4.45 -0.15
C ALA A 53 -14.59 -5.05 -1.53
N SER A 54 -13.57 -5.45 -2.27
CA SER A 54 -13.77 -6.15 -3.54
C SER A 54 -14.45 -7.51 -3.39
N ARG A 55 -14.28 -8.17 -2.24
CA ARG A 55 -14.97 -9.43 -1.89
C ARG A 55 -16.45 -9.21 -1.66
N ILE A 56 -16.80 -8.19 -0.89
CA ILE A 56 -18.20 -7.79 -0.69
C ILE A 56 -18.84 -7.47 -2.06
N ILE A 57 -18.15 -6.74 -2.94
CA ILE A 57 -18.66 -6.45 -4.29
C ILE A 57 -18.84 -7.73 -5.12
N SER A 58 -17.81 -8.59 -5.17
CA SER A 58 -17.83 -9.85 -5.93
C SER A 58 -19.00 -10.76 -5.50
N LEU A 59 -19.30 -10.83 -4.20
CA LEU A 59 -20.40 -11.66 -3.68
C LEU A 59 -21.80 -11.07 -3.93
N ASN A 60 -21.93 -9.76 -4.10
CA ASN A 60 -23.22 -9.08 -4.27
C ASN A 60 -23.56 -8.75 -5.74
N VAL A 61 -22.63 -8.97 -6.67
CA VAL A 61 -22.83 -8.69 -8.10
C VAL A 61 -22.95 -10.00 -8.87
N PRO A 62 -24.14 -10.32 -9.42
CA PRO A 62 -24.41 -11.62 -10.07
C PRO A 62 -23.44 -11.99 -11.19
N TYR A 63 -22.89 -11.00 -11.91
CA TYR A 63 -21.91 -11.25 -12.97
C TYR A 63 -20.66 -11.96 -12.44
N PHE A 64 -20.15 -11.57 -11.26
CA PHE A 64 -19.01 -12.27 -10.67
C PHE A 64 -19.41 -13.67 -10.20
N THR A 65 -20.49 -13.80 -9.44
CA THR A 65 -20.89 -15.09 -8.86
C THR A 65 -21.36 -16.13 -9.87
N ASN A 66 -22.04 -15.69 -10.93
CA ASN A 66 -22.75 -16.57 -11.87
C ASN A 66 -22.01 -16.76 -13.19
N ASN A 67 -21.05 -15.89 -13.53
CA ASN A 67 -20.30 -16.00 -14.79
C ASN A 67 -18.81 -16.24 -14.56
N LEU A 68 -18.16 -15.42 -13.71
CA LEU A 68 -16.71 -15.47 -13.55
C LEU A 68 -16.25 -16.48 -12.51
N ASP A 69 -16.97 -16.59 -11.40
CA ASP A 69 -16.60 -17.40 -10.24
C ASP A 69 -17.51 -18.64 -10.05
N GLN A 70 -18.32 -18.99 -11.05
CA GLN A 70 -19.33 -20.06 -10.96
C GLN A 70 -18.74 -21.44 -10.62
N GLU A 71 -17.53 -21.72 -11.14
CA GLU A 71 -16.83 -23.00 -10.98
C GLU A 71 -16.06 -23.08 -9.64
N TYR A 72 -15.94 -21.97 -8.92
CA TYR A 72 -15.21 -21.90 -7.65
C TYR A 72 -16.17 -22.01 -6.46
N PRO A 73 -15.78 -22.73 -5.40
CA PRO A 73 -16.55 -22.75 -4.16
C PRO A 73 -16.67 -21.33 -3.60
N ILE A 74 -17.77 -21.01 -2.91
CA ILE A 74 -18.09 -19.66 -2.40
C ILE A 74 -16.90 -19.05 -1.66
N GLY A 75 -16.20 -19.85 -0.86
CA GLY A 75 -15.04 -19.44 -0.08
C GLY A 75 -13.76 -19.12 -0.87
N ARG A 76 -13.75 -19.30 -2.20
CA ARG A 76 -12.61 -19.11 -3.11
C ARG A 76 -12.94 -18.27 -4.35
N ARG A 77 -14.09 -17.58 -4.35
CA ARG A 77 -14.48 -16.67 -5.44
C ARG A 77 -13.64 -15.39 -5.34
N TYR A 78 -12.48 -15.39 -6.01
CA TYR A 78 -11.47 -14.33 -5.92
C TYR A 78 -11.13 -13.66 -7.26
N THR A 79 -11.93 -13.87 -8.32
CA THR A 79 -11.59 -13.34 -9.65
C THR A 79 -11.42 -11.82 -9.65
N LEU A 80 -12.30 -11.07 -8.97
CA LEU A 80 -12.20 -9.61 -8.87
C LEU A 80 -10.93 -9.16 -8.12
N GLN A 81 -10.57 -9.86 -7.05
CA GLN A 81 -9.39 -9.60 -6.22
C GLN A 81 -8.11 -9.81 -7.03
N LYS A 82 -8.07 -10.88 -7.83
CA LYS A 82 -6.96 -11.17 -8.74
C LYS A 82 -6.84 -10.11 -9.83
N ILE A 83 -7.95 -9.69 -10.44
CA ILE A 83 -7.98 -8.57 -11.39
C ILE A 83 -7.42 -7.29 -10.74
N LEU A 84 -7.87 -6.96 -9.52
CA LEU A 84 -7.36 -5.81 -8.77
C LEU A 84 -5.86 -5.93 -8.48
N SER A 85 -5.37 -7.11 -8.08
CA SER A 85 -3.94 -7.33 -7.87
C SER A 85 -3.13 -7.09 -9.15
N VAL A 86 -3.62 -7.58 -10.30
CA VAL A 86 -2.96 -7.35 -11.61
C VAL A 86 -2.94 -5.87 -11.97
N LEU A 87 -4.02 -5.13 -11.69
CA LEU A 87 -4.06 -3.68 -11.88
C LEU A 87 -3.05 -2.95 -10.98
N ILE A 88 -2.95 -3.34 -9.70
CA ILE A 88 -1.95 -2.79 -8.76
C ILE A 88 -0.52 -3.07 -9.24
N GLY A 89 -0.28 -4.28 -9.76
CA GLY A 89 1.02 -4.64 -10.36
C GLY A 89 1.32 -3.78 -11.58
N THR A 90 0.33 -3.54 -12.44
CA THR A 90 0.48 -2.70 -13.64
C THR A 90 0.76 -1.24 -13.28
N ILE A 91 0.10 -0.70 -12.25
CA ILE A 91 0.39 0.63 -11.71
C ILE A 91 1.83 0.67 -11.18
N SER A 92 2.31 -0.37 -10.52
CA SER A 92 3.71 -0.45 -10.05
C SER A 92 4.70 -0.40 -11.21
N VAL A 93 4.43 -1.11 -12.32
CA VAL A 93 5.24 -1.03 -13.55
C VAL A 93 5.26 0.38 -14.13
N LEU A 94 4.11 1.04 -14.18
CA LEU A 94 4.00 2.44 -14.61
C LEU A 94 4.80 3.38 -13.69
N LEU A 95 4.75 3.19 -12.38
CA LEU A 95 5.51 4.01 -11.43
C LEU A 95 7.02 3.83 -11.60
N VAL A 96 7.48 2.60 -11.88
CA VAL A 96 8.89 2.36 -12.22
C VAL A 96 9.27 3.07 -13.51
N PHE A 97 8.43 3.01 -14.55
CA PHE A 97 8.65 3.79 -15.77
C PHE A 97 8.77 5.30 -15.46
N LEU A 98 7.85 5.86 -14.68
CA LEU A 98 7.83 7.30 -14.35
C LEU A 98 9.05 7.73 -13.54
N LEU A 99 9.48 6.92 -12.55
CA LEU A 99 10.69 7.16 -11.78
C LEU A 99 11.94 7.06 -12.66
N SER A 100 12.08 6.01 -13.46
CA SER A 100 13.22 5.85 -14.38
C SER A 100 13.31 6.98 -15.40
N LYS A 101 12.17 7.42 -15.95
CA LYS A 101 12.12 8.55 -16.89
C LYS A 101 12.55 9.85 -16.22
N LYS A 102 12.22 10.03 -14.94
CA LYS A 102 12.56 11.23 -14.17
C LYS A 102 14.06 11.34 -13.87
N PHE A 103 14.73 10.23 -13.59
CA PHE A 103 16.14 10.22 -13.16
C PHE A 103 17.14 9.90 -14.27
N PHE A 104 16.68 9.27 -15.36
CA PHE A 104 17.54 8.81 -16.43
C PHE A 104 17.02 9.30 -17.79
N SER A 105 16.56 8.40 -18.66
CA SER A 105 16.05 8.71 -19.99
C SER A 105 14.77 7.92 -20.30
N PHE A 106 14.11 8.25 -21.41
CA PHE A 106 12.92 7.52 -21.86
C PHE A 106 13.24 6.07 -22.21
N GLU A 107 14.38 5.81 -22.84
CA GLU A 107 14.84 4.47 -23.23
C GLU A 107 15.07 3.59 -22.00
N ILE A 108 15.71 4.14 -20.97
CA ILE A 108 15.93 3.45 -19.68
C ILE A 108 14.60 3.19 -18.97
N ALA A 109 13.65 4.11 -19.06
CA ALA A 109 12.31 3.94 -18.51
C ALA A 109 11.55 2.78 -19.19
N VAL A 110 11.57 2.73 -20.52
CA VAL A 110 10.99 1.61 -21.27
C VAL A 110 11.68 0.31 -20.87
N LEU A 111 13.00 0.25 -20.91
CA LEU A 111 13.75 -0.97 -20.61
C LEU A 111 13.49 -1.48 -19.18
N SER A 112 13.57 -0.60 -18.17
CA SER A 112 13.32 -0.98 -16.76
C SER A 112 11.89 -1.47 -16.52
N SER A 113 10.89 -0.81 -17.11
CA SER A 113 9.49 -1.23 -17.00
C SER A 113 9.23 -2.56 -17.71
N LEU A 114 9.84 -2.80 -18.87
CA LEU A 114 9.75 -4.09 -19.57
C LEU A 114 10.40 -5.19 -18.73
N ILE A 115 11.61 -4.98 -18.23
CA ILE A 115 12.31 -5.95 -17.36
C ILE A 115 11.41 -6.33 -16.17
N LEU A 116 10.84 -5.35 -15.46
CA LEU A 116 9.95 -5.64 -14.35
C LEU A 116 8.69 -6.39 -14.80
N SER A 117 8.05 -5.96 -15.88
CA SER A 117 6.81 -6.58 -16.40
C SER A 117 6.99 -8.02 -16.84
N PHE A 118 8.19 -8.39 -17.31
CA PHE A 118 8.55 -9.75 -17.72
C PHE A 118 9.25 -10.57 -16.63
N THR A 119 9.51 -9.98 -15.46
CA THR A 119 10.14 -10.71 -14.36
C THR A 119 9.16 -11.75 -13.80
N PRO A 120 9.46 -13.06 -13.88
CA PRO A 120 8.52 -14.11 -13.48
C PRO A 120 8.04 -13.98 -12.03
N TYR A 121 8.95 -13.59 -11.13
CA TYR A 121 8.64 -13.35 -9.72
C TYR A 121 7.60 -12.24 -9.53
N PHE A 122 7.77 -11.12 -10.25
CA PHE A 122 6.83 -10.00 -10.19
C PHE A 122 5.46 -10.37 -10.77
N ILE A 123 5.45 -11.11 -11.88
CA ILE A 123 4.21 -11.63 -12.48
C ILE A 123 3.48 -12.56 -11.50
N ALA A 124 4.20 -13.45 -10.83
CA ALA A 124 3.60 -14.39 -9.87
C ALA A 124 2.94 -13.64 -8.69
N HIS A 125 3.64 -12.68 -8.09
CA HIS A 125 3.11 -11.90 -6.96
C HIS A 125 2.01 -10.92 -7.35
N SER A 126 2.03 -10.37 -8.57
CA SER A 126 1.00 -9.42 -9.02
C SER A 126 -0.32 -10.09 -9.43
N ARG A 127 -0.35 -11.41 -9.61
CA ARG A 127 -1.59 -12.16 -9.93
C ARG A 127 -2.36 -12.61 -8.69
N VAL A 128 -1.72 -12.60 -7.53
CA VAL A 128 -2.25 -13.09 -6.26
C VAL A 128 -2.60 -11.87 -5.38
N PRO A 129 -3.79 -11.79 -4.78
CA PRO A 129 -4.14 -10.70 -3.86
C PRO A 129 -3.36 -10.82 -2.55
N THR A 130 -2.15 -10.26 -2.52
CA THR A 130 -1.29 -10.23 -1.34
C THR A 130 -0.94 -8.81 -0.90
N GLN A 131 -0.41 -8.65 0.31
CA GLN A 131 -0.03 -7.35 0.83
C GLN A 131 1.25 -6.81 0.18
N GLU A 132 2.12 -7.69 -0.33
CA GLU A 132 3.42 -7.37 -0.96
C GLU A 132 3.26 -6.48 -2.18
N ASN A 133 2.31 -6.83 -3.06
CA ASN A 133 2.05 -6.07 -4.27
C ASN A 133 1.52 -4.66 -3.93
N MET A 134 0.61 -4.59 -2.95
CA MET A 134 0.00 -3.34 -2.52
C MET A 134 1.00 -2.39 -1.83
N VAL A 135 1.83 -2.90 -0.91
CA VAL A 135 2.85 -2.06 -0.24
C VAL A 135 3.87 -1.55 -1.25
N SER A 136 4.26 -2.37 -2.24
CA SER A 136 5.19 -1.96 -3.30
C SER A 136 4.62 -0.80 -4.12
N MET A 137 3.36 -0.89 -4.53
CA MET A 137 2.67 0.17 -5.27
C MET A 137 2.58 1.48 -4.49
N PHE A 138 2.09 1.45 -3.24
CA PHE A 138 1.98 2.66 -2.42
C PHE A 138 3.34 3.28 -2.11
N THR A 139 4.35 2.45 -1.88
CA THR A 139 5.72 2.91 -1.64
C THR A 139 6.29 3.63 -2.87
N LEU A 140 6.19 3.02 -4.06
CA LEU A 140 6.62 3.63 -5.32
C LEU A 140 5.88 4.95 -5.58
N LEU A 141 4.57 4.98 -5.33
CA LEU A 141 3.74 6.17 -5.52
C LEU A 141 4.15 7.29 -4.55
N SER A 142 4.37 6.96 -3.28
CA SER A 142 4.82 7.92 -2.27
C SER A 142 6.18 8.50 -2.64
N VAL A 143 7.14 7.64 -3.02
CA VAL A 143 8.49 8.06 -3.47
C VAL A 143 8.41 8.97 -4.69
N TYR A 144 7.60 8.60 -5.69
CA TYR A 144 7.42 9.40 -6.89
C TYR A 144 6.88 10.80 -6.56
N ILE A 145 5.80 10.89 -5.76
CA ILE A 145 5.21 12.17 -5.37
C ILE A 145 6.16 12.99 -4.49
N PHE A 146 6.92 12.34 -3.61
CA PHE A 146 7.93 12.99 -2.78
C PHE A 146 9.02 13.64 -3.64
N PHE A 147 9.50 12.97 -4.68
CA PHE A 147 10.48 13.57 -5.59
C PHE A 147 9.90 14.72 -6.43
N ILE A 148 8.65 14.63 -6.88
CA ILE A 148 7.97 15.78 -7.50
C ILE A 148 7.85 16.94 -6.49
N ALA A 149 7.74 16.62 -5.20
CA ALA A 149 7.68 17.64 -4.16
C ALA A 149 9.02 18.36 -3.98
N LEU A 150 10.12 17.62 -4.02
CA LEU A 150 11.50 18.13 -3.93
C LEU A 150 11.87 19.04 -5.11
N ASP A 151 11.46 18.69 -6.33
CA ASP A 151 11.72 19.49 -7.54
C ASP A 151 11.03 20.87 -7.52
N SER A 152 10.00 21.02 -6.70
CA SER A 152 9.18 22.22 -6.68
C SER A 152 9.83 23.29 -5.81
N ASN A 153 10.10 24.47 -6.38
CA ASN A 153 10.49 25.67 -5.64
C ASN A 153 9.33 26.33 -4.85
N LEU A 154 8.14 25.73 -4.87
CA LEU A 154 6.98 26.27 -4.17
C LEU A 154 7.07 26.02 -2.67
N LEU A 155 6.94 27.10 -1.89
CA LEU A 155 6.65 27.00 -0.47
C LEU A 155 5.25 26.41 -0.27
N LYS A 156 5.04 25.67 0.83
CA LYS A 156 3.76 25.00 1.17
C LYS A 156 3.32 23.97 0.15
N ASN A 157 4.28 23.25 -0.42
CA ASN A 157 3.98 22.22 -1.38
C ASN A 157 3.17 21.07 -0.75
N LYS A 158 1.88 21.02 -1.07
CA LYS A 158 0.94 19.98 -0.59
C LYS A 158 1.37 18.57 -1.00
N LYS A 159 2.25 18.41 -1.98
CA LYS A 159 2.76 17.10 -2.42
C LYS A 159 3.52 16.38 -1.30
N PHE A 160 4.18 17.08 -0.37
CA PHE A 160 4.77 16.43 0.81
C PHE A 160 3.73 15.82 1.75
N ILE A 161 2.58 16.48 1.91
CA ILE A 161 1.45 15.93 2.69
C ILE A 161 0.88 14.71 1.98
N ILE A 162 0.68 14.80 0.66
CA ILE A 162 0.16 13.69 -0.15
C ILE A 162 1.12 12.48 -0.08
N SER A 163 2.44 12.69 -0.26
CA SER A 163 3.42 11.61 -0.15
C SER A 163 3.43 11.00 1.26
N ALA A 164 3.28 11.82 2.32
CA ALA A 164 3.22 11.34 3.69
C ALA A 164 1.96 10.51 3.97
N ILE A 165 0.79 10.91 3.47
CA ILE A 165 -0.46 10.13 3.60
C ILE A 165 -0.30 8.78 2.89
N ILE A 166 0.22 8.78 1.65
CA ILE A 166 0.42 7.55 0.88
C ILE A 166 1.48 6.65 1.53
N LEU A 167 2.53 7.23 2.13
CA LEU A 167 3.48 6.47 2.93
C LEU A 167 2.83 5.86 4.17
N GLY A 168 1.94 6.59 4.84
CA GLY A 168 1.14 6.07 5.94
C GLY A 168 0.25 4.89 5.52
N MET A 169 -0.33 4.94 4.31
CA MET A 169 -1.06 3.81 3.70
C MET A 169 -0.14 2.61 3.41
N ALA A 170 1.09 2.84 2.96
CA ALA A 170 2.09 1.80 2.76
C ALA A 170 2.48 1.13 4.09
N ILE A 171 2.73 1.92 5.14
CA ILE A 171 3.01 1.44 6.51
C ILE A 171 1.79 0.68 7.05
N ALA A 172 0.58 1.19 6.81
CA ALA A 172 -0.68 0.51 7.15
C ALA A 172 -0.95 -0.75 6.31
N THR A 173 -0.09 -1.05 5.34
CA THR A 173 -0.07 -2.33 4.61
C THR A 173 1.00 -3.28 5.14
N LYS A 174 2.23 -2.80 5.36
CA LYS A 174 3.34 -3.60 5.88
C LYS A 174 4.38 -2.72 6.58
N TYR A 175 4.92 -3.21 7.71
CA TYR A 175 5.88 -2.48 8.53
C TYR A 175 7.18 -2.09 7.84
N ASN A 176 7.62 -2.87 6.84
CA ASN A 176 8.84 -2.57 6.12
C ASN A 176 8.80 -1.18 5.44
N ALA A 177 7.61 -0.61 5.21
CA ALA A 177 7.49 0.75 4.71
C ALA A 177 7.98 1.82 5.70
N PHE A 178 8.18 1.52 7.00
CA PHE A 178 8.78 2.45 7.96
C PHE A 178 10.18 2.90 7.55
N PHE A 179 10.96 2.07 6.85
CA PHE A 179 12.29 2.43 6.37
C PHE A 179 12.27 3.63 5.40
N TYR A 180 11.14 3.88 4.73
CA TYR A 180 11.01 5.01 3.82
C TYR A 180 10.88 6.36 4.53
N LEU A 181 10.53 6.39 5.83
CA LEU A 181 10.62 7.61 6.62
C LEU A 181 12.07 8.08 6.76
N ILE A 182 12.98 7.14 7.03
CA ILE A 182 14.42 7.40 7.10
C ILE A 182 14.93 7.83 5.74
N LEU A 183 14.53 7.11 4.67
CA LEU A 183 14.89 7.48 3.30
C LEU A 183 14.46 8.91 2.95
N PHE A 184 13.22 9.32 3.26
CA PHE A 184 12.74 10.67 2.97
C PHE A 184 13.50 11.73 3.76
N GLY A 185 13.84 11.45 5.01
CA GLY A 185 14.70 12.33 5.82
C GLY A 185 16.10 12.49 5.21
N LEU A 186 16.73 11.38 4.80
CA LEU A 186 18.04 11.40 4.15
C LEU A 186 18.01 12.13 2.81
N LEU A 187 17.01 11.87 1.97
CA LEU A 187 16.85 12.55 0.69
C LEU A 187 16.64 14.05 0.87
N ALA A 188 15.80 14.47 1.83
CA ALA A 188 15.62 15.88 2.14
C ALA A 188 16.93 16.53 2.63
N LEU A 189 17.71 15.82 3.47
CA LEU A 189 19.01 16.29 3.92
C LEU A 189 20.02 16.42 2.77
N ILE A 190 20.07 15.45 1.85
CA ILE A 190 20.95 15.49 0.67
C ILE A 190 20.55 16.63 -0.27
N THR A 191 19.26 16.79 -0.55
CA THR A 191 18.76 17.81 -1.48
C THR A 191 18.94 19.22 -0.95
N TYR A 192 18.71 19.46 0.35
CA TYR A 192 18.74 20.79 0.93
C TYR A 192 20.03 21.10 1.71
N GLY A 193 20.89 20.11 1.95
CA GLY A 193 22.20 20.26 2.59
C GLY A 193 22.13 20.96 3.96
N GLU A 194 23.08 21.85 4.23
CA GLU A 194 23.09 22.64 5.47
C GLU A 194 21.86 23.54 5.65
N ASN A 195 21.23 23.96 4.54
CA ASN A 195 20.01 24.76 4.59
C ASN A 195 18.84 23.97 5.18
N PHE A 196 18.87 22.63 5.09
CA PHE A 196 17.91 21.77 5.76
C PHE A 196 17.93 21.97 7.28
N ILE A 197 19.11 22.16 7.89
CA ILE A 197 19.24 22.32 9.34
C ILE A 197 19.11 23.79 9.75
N LYS A 198 19.68 24.70 8.94
CA LYS A 198 19.77 26.14 9.27
C LYS A 198 18.49 26.91 8.96
N SER A 199 17.67 26.48 7.99
CA SER A 199 16.48 27.22 7.55
C SER A 199 15.18 26.64 8.09
N LYS A 200 14.73 27.17 9.24
CA LYS A 200 13.38 26.89 9.77
C LYS A 200 12.29 27.14 8.72
N LYS A 201 12.50 28.14 7.85
CA LYS A 201 11.57 28.48 6.77
C LYS A 201 11.38 27.32 5.80
N LEU A 202 12.48 26.70 5.36
CA LEU A 202 12.43 25.63 4.36
C LEU A 202 11.79 24.35 4.93
N ILE A 203 12.09 24.01 6.19
CA ILE A 203 11.57 22.83 6.88
C ILE A 203 10.07 22.95 7.18
N PHE A 204 9.66 24.04 7.83
CA PHE A 204 8.27 24.22 8.29
C PHE A 204 7.35 24.61 7.16
N GLN A 205 7.80 25.46 6.22
CA GLN A 205 6.94 25.91 5.14
C GLN A 205 6.75 24.86 4.05
N ASN A 206 7.66 23.90 3.88
CA ASN A 206 7.46 22.81 2.92
C ASN A 206 6.81 21.57 3.52
N TYR A 207 6.40 21.61 4.78
CA TYR A 207 5.78 20.49 5.49
C TYR A 207 6.63 19.20 5.59
N ILE A 208 7.92 19.24 5.26
CA ILE A 208 8.80 18.06 5.24
C ILE A 208 8.90 17.44 6.63
N ILE A 209 9.02 18.27 7.68
CA ILE A 209 9.09 17.79 9.07
C ILE A 209 7.80 17.12 9.54
N PHE A 210 6.67 17.41 8.87
CA PHE A 210 5.39 16.80 9.21
C PHE A 210 5.21 15.42 8.57
N ILE A 211 6.10 14.99 7.66
CA ILE A 211 5.98 13.70 6.99
C ILE A 211 5.88 12.54 8.00
N PRO A 212 6.79 12.38 8.98
CA PRO A 212 6.67 11.28 9.95
C PRO A 212 5.35 11.34 10.73
N PHE A 213 4.94 12.52 11.17
CA PHE A 213 3.71 12.69 11.94
C PHE A 213 2.46 12.35 11.12
N ILE A 214 2.38 12.81 9.87
CA ILE A 214 1.24 12.56 8.97
C ILE A 214 1.20 11.08 8.58
N SER A 215 2.34 10.47 8.26
CA SER A 215 2.41 9.04 7.94
C SER A 215 2.01 8.18 9.14
N LEU A 216 2.50 8.48 10.34
CA LEU A 216 2.15 7.77 11.59
C LEU A 216 0.69 7.96 11.98
N LEU A 217 0.16 9.18 11.83
CA LEU A 217 -1.25 9.46 12.05
C LEU A 217 -2.14 8.68 11.07
N THR A 218 -1.77 8.65 9.79
CA THR A 218 -2.50 7.89 8.77
C THR A 218 -2.46 6.39 9.09
N PHE A 219 -1.30 5.87 9.47
CA PHE A 219 -1.14 4.49 9.93
C PHE A 219 -2.03 4.16 11.13
N TYR A 220 -2.05 5.01 12.15
CA TYR A 220 -2.87 4.84 13.34
C TYR A 220 -4.38 4.89 13.04
N ILE A 221 -4.83 5.85 12.23
CA ILE A 221 -6.24 5.98 11.83
C ILE A 221 -6.69 4.73 11.07
N LEU A 222 -5.85 4.21 10.16
CA LEU A 222 -6.18 3.05 9.34
C LEU A 222 -6.11 1.73 10.11
N TRP A 223 -5.66 1.71 11.37
CA TRP A 223 -5.54 0.48 12.14
C TRP A 223 -6.26 0.52 13.50
N PRO A 224 -7.58 0.23 13.51
CA PRO A 224 -8.39 0.24 14.73
C PRO A 224 -7.94 -0.69 15.85
N TRP A 225 -7.20 -1.77 15.52
CA TRP A 225 -6.53 -2.59 16.52
C TRP A 225 -5.72 -1.75 17.51
N LEU A 226 -5.08 -0.67 17.07
CA LEU A 226 -4.21 0.14 17.92
C LEU A 226 -4.98 1.09 18.85
N TRP A 227 -6.25 1.42 18.60
CA TRP A 227 -6.90 2.53 19.31
C TRP A 227 -7.01 2.36 20.84
N PRO A 228 -7.32 1.17 21.39
CA PRO A 228 -7.50 1.03 22.83
C PRO A 228 -6.19 1.05 23.64
N ASP A 229 -5.08 0.65 23.03
CA ASP A 229 -3.74 0.65 23.64
C ASP A 229 -2.69 0.68 22.52
N PRO A 230 -2.33 1.87 22.01
CA PRO A 230 -1.52 1.99 20.79
C PRO A 230 -0.14 1.36 20.91
N VAL A 231 0.49 1.49 22.09
CA VAL A 231 1.85 1.00 22.31
C VAL A 231 1.85 -0.49 22.62
N GLY A 232 1.04 -0.93 23.59
CA GLY A 232 1.03 -2.34 23.99
C GLY A 232 0.54 -3.25 22.87
N ARG A 233 -0.46 -2.82 22.10
CA ARG A 233 -0.97 -3.61 20.96
C ARG A 233 -0.06 -3.59 19.75
N PHE A 234 0.69 -2.50 19.52
CA PHE A 234 1.73 -2.49 18.51
C PHE A 234 2.86 -3.48 18.85
N LEU A 235 3.32 -3.48 20.10
CA LEU A 235 4.35 -4.42 20.56
C LEU A 235 3.87 -5.87 20.51
N ASP A 236 2.63 -6.15 20.92
CA ASP A 236 2.00 -7.48 20.80
C ASP A 236 1.96 -7.94 19.34
N SER A 237 1.59 -7.06 18.41
CA SER A 237 1.59 -7.34 16.97
C SER A 237 2.99 -7.50 16.36
N ALA A 238 4.01 -6.81 16.88
CA ALA A 238 5.39 -6.89 16.39
C ALA A 238 6.18 -8.06 16.99
N SER A 239 5.70 -8.64 18.09
CA SER A 239 6.37 -9.73 18.83
C SER A 239 6.05 -11.15 18.31
N ARG A 240 5.14 -11.28 17.34
CA ARG A 240 4.69 -12.54 16.76
C ARG A 240 5.09 -12.62 15.29
#